data_AF-X7ZAR9-F1
#
_entry.id   AF-X7ZAR9-F1
#
_cell.length_a   1.000
_cell.length_b   1.000
_cell.length_c   1.000
_cell.angle_alpha   90.00
_cell.angle_beta   90.00
_cell.angle_gamma   90.00
#
_symmetry.space_group_name_H-M   'P 1'
#
loop_
_entity.id
_entity.type
_entity.pdbx_description
1 polymer ?
#
loop_
_entity_poly.entity_id
_entity_poly.type
_entity_poly.pdbx_seq_one_letter_code
_entity_poly.pdbx_strand_id
1 'polypeptide(L)'
;MVADEFTLMLADHPEYAELFDTVARKGRSMRIHILFASQTLDVGKIKDIDKNTSYRIALKVASPAVSRQIIGVEDAYHIESGKEHKGVGFLVPAPGAAPIKFRSTYVDGIYEPPRTTKTLVVHAAPEPKLFTAGRVEPDPETVLTAGDEEEPTGPPRKLIATIGDQLARYGPARPSCGCLH
;
A
#
# COMPACT_ATOMS: atom_id res chain seq x y z
N MET A 1 -9.70 -3.75 -13.91
CA MET A 1 -10.88 -4.28 -13.21
C MET A 1 -10.41 -5.07 -12.00
N VAL A 2 -11.12 -4.95 -10.88
CA VAL A 2 -10.87 -5.76 -9.69
C VAL A 2 -12.14 -6.56 -9.43
N ALA A 3 -12.02 -7.87 -9.24
CA ALA A 3 -13.12 -8.77 -8.89
C ALA A 3 -12.82 -9.38 -7.53
N ASP A 4 -13.58 -8.96 -6.53
CA ASP A 4 -13.46 -9.44 -5.15
C ASP A 4 -14.41 -10.61 -4.90
N GLU A 5 -14.05 -11.48 -3.95
CA GLU A 5 -14.69 -12.77 -3.68
C GLU A 5 -14.96 -13.59 -4.95
N PHE A 6 -13.99 -13.61 -5.85
CA PHE A 6 -14.07 -14.24 -7.17
C PHE A 6 -14.51 -15.70 -7.10
N THR A 7 -14.04 -16.44 -6.10
CA THR A 7 -14.37 -17.85 -5.90
C THR A 7 -15.84 -18.05 -5.52
N LEU A 8 -16.42 -17.16 -4.73
CA LEU A 8 -17.85 -17.19 -4.41
C LEU A 8 -18.67 -16.86 -5.65
N MET A 9 -18.27 -15.84 -6.41
CA MET A 9 -18.94 -15.49 -7.66
C MET A 9 -18.96 -16.66 -8.66
N LEU A 10 -17.87 -17.42 -8.80
CA LEU A 10 -17.84 -18.63 -9.63
C LEU A 10 -18.57 -19.83 -9.01
N ALA A 11 -18.90 -19.78 -7.73
CA ALA A 11 -19.78 -20.78 -7.11
C ALA A 11 -21.23 -20.52 -7.49
N ASP A 12 -21.66 -19.26 -7.46
CA ASP A 12 -23.03 -18.85 -7.79
C ASP A 12 -23.28 -18.80 -9.31
N HIS A 13 -22.28 -18.36 -10.07
CA HIS A 13 -22.34 -18.18 -11.53
C HIS A 13 -21.14 -18.85 -12.24
N PRO A 14 -21.13 -20.19 -12.36
CA PRO A 14 -20.03 -20.93 -13.00
C PRO A 14 -19.77 -20.51 -14.45
N GLU A 15 -20.79 -20.04 -15.17
CA GLU A 15 -20.72 -19.57 -16.56
C GLU A 15 -19.73 -18.41 -16.76
N TYR A 16 -19.43 -17.65 -15.72
CA TYR A 16 -18.49 -16.53 -15.81
C TYR A 16 -17.03 -16.97 -15.93
N ALA A 17 -16.69 -18.22 -15.61
CA ALA A 17 -15.32 -18.73 -15.72
C ALA A 17 -14.78 -18.57 -17.16
N GLU A 18 -15.59 -18.91 -18.17
CA GLU A 18 -15.21 -18.81 -19.59
C GLU A 18 -15.04 -17.36 -20.05
N LEU A 19 -15.91 -16.47 -19.57
CA LEU A 19 -15.80 -15.04 -19.81
C LEU A 19 -14.47 -14.50 -19.29
N PHE A 20 -14.14 -14.80 -18.03
CA PHE A 20 -12.91 -14.31 -17.42
C PHE A 20 -11.65 -14.92 -18.03
N ASP A 21 -11.67 -16.19 -18.43
CA ASP A 21 -10.56 -16.78 -19.21
C ASP A 21 -10.35 -16.03 -20.53
N THR A 22 -11.44 -15.79 -21.27
CA THR A 22 -11.38 -15.08 -22.54
C THR A 22 -10.81 -13.67 -22.38
N VAL A 23 -11.25 -12.94 -21.36
CA VAL A 23 -10.76 -11.59 -21.10
C VAL A 23 -9.31 -11.62 -20.57
N ALA A 24 -8.93 -12.56 -19.72
CA ALA A 24 -7.55 -12.68 -19.24
C ALA A 24 -6.58 -12.98 -20.39
N ARG A 25 -6.96 -13.88 -21.31
CA ARG A 25 -6.15 -14.25 -22.48
C ARG A 25 -6.05 -13.13 -23.51
N LYS A 26 -7.17 -12.48 -23.87
CA LYS A 26 -7.21 -11.42 -24.91
C LYS A 26 -6.83 -10.04 -24.38
N GLY A 27 -6.99 -9.81 -23.08
CA GLY A 27 -6.86 -8.51 -22.43
C GLY A 27 -5.46 -7.91 -22.54
N ARG A 28 -4.42 -8.74 -22.61
CA ARG A 28 -3.03 -8.28 -22.77
C ARG A 28 -2.83 -7.42 -24.03
N SER A 29 -3.46 -7.78 -25.14
CA SER A 29 -3.39 -7.01 -26.39
C SER A 29 -4.23 -5.73 -26.36
N MET A 30 -5.27 -5.70 -25.52
CA MET A 30 -6.21 -4.57 -25.37
C MET A 30 -5.90 -3.67 -24.17
N ARG A 31 -4.76 -3.89 -23.48
CA ARG A 31 -4.37 -3.20 -22.23
C ARG A 31 -5.42 -3.29 -21.12
N ILE A 32 -6.19 -4.37 -21.09
CA ILE A 32 -7.15 -4.66 -20.02
C ILE A 32 -6.42 -5.44 -18.94
N HIS A 33 -6.38 -4.89 -17.72
CA HIS A 33 -5.81 -5.55 -16.55
C HIS A 33 -6.92 -5.98 -15.59
N ILE A 34 -6.84 -7.23 -15.11
CA ILE A 34 -7.79 -7.78 -14.14
C ILE A 34 -7.00 -8.26 -12.91
N LEU A 35 -7.52 -7.95 -11.73
CA LEU A 35 -7.10 -8.51 -10.46
C LEU A 35 -8.25 -9.34 -9.88
N PHE A 36 -8.00 -10.62 -9.64
CA PHE A 36 -8.94 -11.50 -8.96
C PHE A 36 -8.51 -11.61 -7.49
N ALA A 37 -9.44 -11.37 -6.57
CA ALA A 37 -9.25 -11.52 -5.14
C ALA A 37 -10.27 -12.49 -4.58
N SER A 38 -9.83 -13.35 -3.66
CA SER A 38 -10.67 -14.24 -2.87
C SER A 38 -9.99 -14.48 -1.53
N GLN A 39 -10.78 -14.63 -0.46
CA GLN A 39 -10.23 -15.10 0.83
C GLN A 39 -9.79 -16.56 0.75
N THR A 40 -10.56 -17.38 0.04
CA THR A 40 -10.28 -18.80 -0.19
C THR A 40 -10.27 -19.04 -1.68
N LEU A 41 -9.19 -19.62 -2.20
CA LEU A 41 -9.07 -19.96 -3.61
C LEU A 41 -9.40 -21.44 -3.82
N ASP A 42 -10.44 -21.72 -4.59
CA ASP A 42 -10.68 -23.06 -5.15
C ASP A 42 -9.91 -23.19 -6.46
N VAL A 43 -8.69 -23.73 -6.36
CA VAL A 43 -7.77 -23.90 -7.49
C VAL A 43 -8.38 -24.75 -8.60
N GLY A 44 -9.31 -25.66 -8.29
CA GLY A 44 -9.97 -26.50 -9.30
C GLY A 44 -10.77 -25.67 -10.31
N LYS A 45 -11.43 -24.60 -9.84
CA LYS A 45 -12.21 -23.67 -10.69
C LYS A 45 -11.35 -22.61 -11.38
N ILE A 46 -10.16 -22.34 -10.85
CA ILE A 46 -9.27 -21.25 -11.31
C ILE A 46 -8.16 -21.76 -12.23
N LYS A 47 -7.95 -23.08 -12.32
CA LYS A 47 -6.81 -23.72 -12.99
C LYS A 47 -6.55 -23.26 -14.43
N ASP A 48 -7.58 -22.94 -15.19
CA ASP A 48 -7.42 -22.46 -16.57
C ASP A 48 -7.15 -20.95 -16.65
N ILE A 49 -7.71 -20.17 -15.73
CA ILE A 49 -7.43 -18.74 -15.58
C ILE A 49 -6.00 -18.51 -15.08
N ASP A 50 -5.49 -19.41 -14.22
CA ASP A 50 -4.15 -19.33 -13.63
C ASP A 50 -2.99 -19.39 -14.65
N LYS A 51 -3.25 -19.95 -15.84
CA LYS A 51 -2.28 -19.98 -16.95
C LYS A 51 -2.12 -18.61 -17.62
N ASN A 52 -3.11 -17.74 -17.48
CA ASN A 52 -3.20 -16.46 -18.16
C ASN A 52 -2.94 -15.27 -17.21
N THR A 53 -2.72 -15.51 -15.92
CA THR A 53 -2.35 -14.48 -14.95
C THR A 53 -0.84 -14.23 -14.95
N SER A 54 -0.46 -12.95 -15.06
CA SER A 54 0.95 -12.56 -15.17
C SER A 54 1.66 -12.45 -13.81
N TYR A 55 0.92 -12.22 -12.73
CA TYR A 55 1.48 -12.09 -11.37
C TYR A 55 0.53 -12.74 -10.35
N ARG A 56 1.08 -13.12 -9.20
CA ARG A 56 0.33 -13.69 -8.08
C ARG A 56 0.71 -13.00 -6.79
N ILE A 57 -0.27 -12.78 -5.92
CA ILE A 57 -0.08 -12.14 -4.62
C ILE A 57 -0.69 -13.05 -3.56
N ALA A 58 0.06 -13.37 -2.52
CA ALA A 58 -0.45 -14.07 -1.35
C ALA A 58 -0.18 -13.25 -0.09
N LEU A 59 -1.24 -12.92 0.64
CA LEU A 59 -1.15 -12.52 2.04
C LEU A 59 -1.08 -13.77 2.92
N LYS A 60 -1.20 -13.63 4.24
CA LYS A 60 -1.26 -14.78 5.14
C LYS A 60 -2.39 -15.74 4.73
N VAL A 61 -2.05 -17.02 4.57
CA VAL A 61 -3.00 -18.08 4.20
C VAL A 61 -3.16 -19.12 5.33
N ALA A 62 -4.22 -19.93 5.22
CA ALA A 62 -4.59 -20.91 6.23
C ALA A 62 -3.71 -22.18 6.27
N SER A 63 -3.02 -22.51 5.17
CA SER A 63 -2.17 -23.71 5.13
C SER A 63 -0.95 -23.60 4.19
N PRO A 64 0.13 -24.38 4.42
CA PRO A 64 1.27 -24.46 3.51
C PRO A 64 0.88 -24.90 2.10
N ALA A 65 -0.14 -25.75 1.98
CA ALA A 65 -0.63 -26.23 0.68
C ALA A 65 -1.24 -25.09 -0.15
N VAL A 66 -2.05 -24.24 0.47
CA VAL A 66 -2.62 -23.05 -0.19
C VAL A 66 -1.51 -22.08 -0.60
N SER A 67 -0.51 -21.88 0.25
CA SER A 67 0.65 -21.04 -0.10
C SER A 67 1.37 -21.57 -1.34
N ARG A 68 1.69 -22.87 -1.38
CA ARG A 68 2.37 -23.49 -2.54
C ARG A 68 1.54 -23.38 -3.82
N GLN A 69 0.22 -23.47 -3.71
CA GLN A 69 -0.67 -23.32 -4.85
C GLN A 69 -0.65 -21.90 -5.43
N ILE A 70 -0.53 -20.86 -4.60
CA ILE A 70 -0.55 -19.46 -5.04
C ILE A 70 0.84 -18.96 -5.44
N ILE A 71 1.87 -19.23 -4.63
CA ILE A 71 3.20 -18.64 -4.81
C ILE A 71 4.32 -19.67 -5.02
N GLY A 72 4.00 -20.96 -5.13
CA GLY A 72 4.99 -22.03 -5.36
C GLY A 72 5.77 -22.48 -4.12
N VAL A 73 5.77 -21.68 -3.05
CA VAL A 73 6.45 -21.95 -1.77
C VAL A 73 5.48 -21.83 -0.59
N GLU A 74 5.89 -22.23 0.61
CA GLU A 74 5.02 -22.19 1.80
C GLU A 74 5.08 -20.90 2.62
N ASP A 75 5.93 -19.95 2.23
CA ASP A 75 6.28 -18.76 3.01
C ASP A 75 5.09 -17.88 3.42
N ALA A 76 4.02 -17.82 2.61
CA ALA A 76 2.83 -17.03 2.94
C ALA A 76 2.06 -17.60 4.15
N TYR A 77 2.12 -18.90 4.39
CA TYR A 77 1.53 -19.51 5.58
C TYR A 77 2.25 -19.06 6.86
N HIS A 78 3.58 -18.94 6.78
CA HIS A 78 4.47 -18.60 7.89
C HIS A 78 4.50 -17.11 8.24
N ILE A 79 3.75 -16.27 7.53
CA ILE A 79 3.56 -14.87 7.93
C ILE A 79 2.94 -14.86 9.34
N GLU A 80 3.56 -14.13 10.26
CA GLU A 80 3.06 -14.00 11.64
C GLU A 80 1.64 -13.42 11.67
N SER A 81 0.82 -13.93 12.58
CA SER A 81 -0.52 -13.39 12.84
C SER A 81 -0.42 -12.11 13.68
N GLY A 82 -1.40 -11.22 13.53
CA GLY A 82 -1.55 -10.05 14.40
C GLY A 82 -1.61 -8.74 13.64
N LYS A 83 -1.91 -7.67 14.37
CA LYS A 83 -2.10 -6.33 13.80
C LYS A 83 -0.81 -5.79 13.17
N GLU A 84 0.34 -6.06 13.78
CA GLU A 84 1.68 -5.61 13.34
C GLU A 84 2.14 -6.21 12.00
N HIS A 85 1.53 -7.32 11.59
CA HIS A 85 1.87 -8.03 10.34
C HIS A 85 0.76 -7.93 9.29
N LYS A 86 -0.30 -7.13 9.54
CA LYS A 86 -1.31 -6.84 8.53
C LYS A 86 -0.65 -6.20 7.30
N GLY A 87 -1.06 -6.66 6.12
CA GLY A 87 -0.52 -6.19 4.85
C GLY A 87 0.82 -6.81 4.46
N VAL A 88 1.42 -7.68 5.28
CA VAL A 88 2.58 -8.47 4.87
C VAL A 88 2.12 -9.55 3.90
N GLY A 89 2.88 -9.71 2.81
CA GLY A 89 2.59 -10.70 1.78
C GLY A 89 3.77 -10.98 0.88
N PHE A 90 3.54 -11.80 -0.13
CA PHE A 90 4.49 -12.16 -1.16
C PHE A 90 3.91 -11.87 -2.55
N LEU A 91 4.74 -11.33 -3.43
CA LEU A 91 4.46 -11.08 -4.84
C LEU A 91 5.31 -12.01 -5.69
N VAL A 92 4.68 -12.78 -6.57
CA VAL A 92 5.34 -13.50 -7.66
C VAL A 92 5.10 -12.71 -8.95
N PRO A 93 6.12 -12.00 -9.47
CA PRO A 93 5.94 -11.05 -10.58
C PRO A 93 5.75 -11.73 -11.95
N ALA A 94 6.14 -13.00 -12.07
CA ALA A 94 5.97 -13.81 -13.27
C ALA A 94 5.94 -15.30 -12.88
N PRO A 95 5.30 -16.18 -13.68
CA PRO A 95 5.38 -17.62 -13.47
C PRO A 95 6.84 -18.09 -13.36
N GLY A 96 7.16 -18.82 -12.29
CA GLY A 96 8.51 -19.32 -12.01
C GLY A 96 9.47 -18.30 -11.37
N ALA A 97 9.08 -17.05 -11.20
CA ALA A 97 9.88 -16.07 -10.46
C ALA A 97 9.89 -16.35 -8.96
N ALA A 98 10.99 -15.98 -8.30
CA ALA A 98 11.08 -16.06 -6.85
C ALA A 98 10.07 -15.10 -6.18
N PRO A 99 9.36 -15.53 -5.13
CA PRO A 99 8.46 -14.66 -4.37
C PRO A 99 9.20 -13.51 -3.70
N ILE A 100 8.66 -12.31 -3.81
CA ILE A 100 9.18 -11.08 -3.20
C ILE A 100 8.32 -10.72 -2.00
N LYS A 101 8.91 -10.74 -0.80
CA LYS A 101 8.22 -10.31 0.42
C LYS A 101 7.99 -8.80 0.39
N PHE A 102 6.78 -8.37 0.70
CA PHE A 102 6.42 -6.96 0.79
C PHE A 102 5.53 -6.69 2.01
N ARG A 103 5.34 -5.41 2.31
CA ARG A 103 4.35 -4.92 3.28
C ARG A 103 3.54 -3.81 2.59
N SER A 104 2.23 -3.98 2.48
CA SER A 104 1.35 -2.95 1.95
C SER A 104 1.18 -1.80 2.93
N THR A 105 1.03 -0.59 2.42
CA THR A 105 0.70 0.58 3.24
C THR A 105 -0.78 0.54 3.63
N TYR A 106 -1.06 0.87 4.89
CA TYR A 106 -2.43 1.05 5.39
C TYR A 106 -2.91 2.47 5.08
N VAL A 107 -4.01 2.61 4.32
CA VAL A 107 -4.45 3.90 3.76
C VAL A 107 -5.73 4.47 4.40
N ASP A 108 -6.34 3.73 5.33
CA ASP A 108 -7.56 4.16 6.04
C ASP A 108 -7.29 4.98 7.30
N GLY A 109 -6.02 5.12 7.69
CA GLY A 109 -5.64 5.98 8.81
C GLY A 109 -5.85 7.47 8.49
N ILE A 110 -5.94 8.27 9.56
CA ILE A 110 -5.91 9.72 9.44
C ILE A 110 -4.44 10.14 9.43
N TYR A 111 -4.05 10.86 8.39
CA TYR A 111 -2.81 11.61 8.37
C TYR A 111 -2.99 12.85 9.25
N GLU A 112 -2.31 12.86 10.39
CA GLU A 112 -2.09 14.07 11.16
C GLU A 112 -0.72 14.64 10.76
N PRO A 113 -0.68 15.82 10.10
CA PRO A 113 0.60 16.44 9.78
C PRO A 113 1.37 16.73 11.07
N PRO A 114 2.71 16.60 11.05
CA PRO A 114 3.54 17.00 12.17
C PRO A 114 3.17 18.42 12.58
N ARG A 115 2.87 18.61 13.87
CA ARG A 115 2.78 19.96 14.43
C ARG A 115 4.20 20.39 14.66
N THR A 116 4.64 21.42 13.92
CA THR A 116 5.95 22.03 14.13
C THR A 116 6.10 22.34 15.61
N THR A 117 6.93 21.57 16.31
CA THR A 117 7.31 21.93 17.67
C THR A 117 8.28 23.08 17.47
N LYS A 118 7.87 24.29 17.86
CA LYS A 118 8.76 25.45 17.81
C LYS A 118 9.93 25.16 18.75
N THR A 119 11.05 24.70 18.19
CA THR A 119 12.31 24.58 18.93
C THR A 119 12.78 26.00 19.20
N LEU A 120 12.61 26.47 20.44
CA LEU A 120 13.21 27.72 20.90
C LEU A 120 14.72 27.49 21.04
N VAL A 121 15.51 27.97 20.08
CA VAL A 121 16.96 28.12 20.26
C VAL A 121 17.18 29.48 20.93
N VAL A 122 17.44 29.47 22.23
CA VAL A 122 17.71 30.68 23.01
C VAL A 122 19.20 31.01 22.89
N HIS A 123 19.54 32.00 22.07
CA HIS A 123 20.84 32.65 22.15
C HIS A 123 20.81 33.71 23.26
N ALA A 124 20.87 33.28 24.51
CA ALA A 124 21.16 34.18 25.62
C ALA A 124 22.68 34.25 25.80
N ALA A 125 23.22 35.43 26.09
CA ALA A 125 24.52 35.52 26.74
C ALA A 125 24.42 34.71 28.05
N PRO A 126 25.21 33.64 28.25
CA PRO A 126 24.99 32.73 29.38
C PRO A 126 25.40 33.40 30.68
N GLU A 127 24.45 34.04 31.35
CA GLU A 127 24.60 34.47 32.73
C GLU A 127 24.15 33.34 33.67
N PRO A 128 25.01 32.88 34.59
CA PRO A 128 24.62 31.85 35.55
C PRO A 128 23.53 32.39 36.48
N LYS A 129 22.34 31.79 36.41
CA LYS A 129 21.20 32.05 37.30
C LYS A 129 20.95 30.82 38.18
N LEU A 130 20.49 31.05 39.41
CA LEU A 130 20.09 29.97 40.30
C LEU A 130 18.95 29.17 39.66
N PHE A 131 19.14 27.86 39.54
CA PHE A 131 18.09 26.97 39.07
C PHE A 131 17.00 26.89 40.14
N THR A 132 15.79 27.33 39.80
CA THR A 132 14.61 27.17 40.64
C THR A 132 13.65 26.21 39.95
N ALA A 133 12.95 25.37 40.71
CA ALA A 133 11.92 24.47 40.16
C ALA A 133 10.62 25.23 39.76
N GLY A 134 10.66 26.56 39.73
CA GLY A 134 9.54 27.43 39.35
C GLY A 134 9.59 27.78 37.86
N ARG A 135 8.44 28.23 37.33
CA ARG A 135 8.34 28.74 35.96
C ARG A 135 9.13 30.05 35.85
N VAL A 136 10.06 30.12 34.89
CA VAL A 136 10.86 31.32 34.59
C VAL A 136 10.32 31.95 33.30
N GLU A 137 10.05 33.25 33.33
CA GLU A 137 9.68 34.03 32.15
C GLU A 137 10.90 34.16 31.20
N PRO A 138 10.75 33.88 29.91
CA PRO A 138 11.84 34.02 28.94
C PRO A 138 12.25 35.49 28.76
N ASP A 139 13.53 35.71 28.47
CA ASP A 139 14.12 37.04 28.29
C ASP A 139 13.61 37.71 26.99
N PRO A 140 13.25 39.00 26.99
CA PRO A 140 12.75 39.72 25.81
C PRO A 140 13.64 39.69 24.55
N GLU A 141 14.94 39.37 24.65
CA GLU A 141 15.83 39.24 23.46
C GLU A 141 15.82 37.85 22.79
N THR A 142 14.83 37.01 23.10
CA THR A 142 14.73 35.68 22.49
C THR A 142 14.37 35.78 20.99
N VAL A 143 15.34 35.55 20.10
CA VAL A 143 15.11 35.48 18.65
C VAL A 143 14.65 34.07 18.24
N LEU A 144 13.48 33.98 17.61
CA LEU A 144 12.92 32.73 17.09
C LEU A 144 13.38 32.50 15.64
N THR A 145 14.24 31.54 15.39
CA THR A 145 14.47 31.02 14.02
C THR A 145 13.54 29.82 13.78
N ALA A 146 12.49 30.03 12.98
CA ALA A 146 11.74 28.94 12.38
C ALA A 146 12.60 28.33 11.27
N GLY A 147 12.81 27.01 11.28
CA GLY A 147 13.41 26.32 10.15
C GLY A 147 12.42 26.28 8.99
N ASP A 148 12.82 26.82 7.85
CA ASP A 148 12.07 26.77 6.59
C ASP A 148 12.14 25.35 6.00
N GLU A 149 11.29 24.45 6.47
CA GLU A 149 10.84 23.32 5.66
C GLU A 149 9.35 23.52 5.39
N GLU A 150 8.96 23.57 4.10
CA GLU A 150 7.55 23.54 3.68
C GLU A 150 6.97 22.15 4.01
N GLU A 151 6.72 21.90 5.29
CA GLU A 151 5.92 20.78 5.74
C GLU A 151 4.45 21.04 5.35
N PRO A 152 3.71 20.03 4.88
CA PRO A 152 2.32 20.20 4.47
C PRO A 152 1.44 20.57 5.66
N THR A 153 1.22 21.87 5.86
CA THR A 153 0.30 22.42 6.86
C THR A 153 -1.13 22.28 6.37
N GLY A 154 -1.99 21.59 7.13
CA GLY A 154 -3.41 21.44 6.80
C GLY A 154 -4.21 20.68 7.86
N PRO A 155 -5.55 20.65 7.76
CA PRO A 155 -6.38 19.83 8.64
C PRO A 155 -6.07 18.33 8.43
N PRO A 156 -6.30 17.46 9.42
CA PRO A 156 -6.13 16.02 9.26
C PRO A 156 -6.92 15.50 8.05
N ARG A 157 -6.29 14.65 7.23
CA ARG A 157 -6.92 14.06 6.02
C ARG A 157 -6.74 12.55 6.02
N LYS A 158 -7.57 11.81 5.29
CA LYS A 158 -7.36 10.37 5.13
C LYS A 158 -6.02 10.12 4.41
N LEU A 159 -5.24 9.13 4.88
CA LEU A 159 -3.94 8.76 4.29
C LEU A 159 -4.05 8.48 2.80
N ILE A 160 -5.13 7.85 2.34
CA ILE A 160 -5.37 7.60 0.91
C ILE A 160 -5.35 8.88 0.06
N ALA A 161 -5.85 10.00 0.58
CA ALA A 161 -5.84 11.29 -0.14
C ALA A 161 -4.43 11.88 -0.19
N THR A 162 -3.69 11.79 0.92
CA THR A 162 -2.31 12.30 1.00
C THR A 162 -1.35 11.49 0.11
N ILE A 163 -1.42 10.16 0.18
CA ILE A 163 -0.55 9.26 -0.58
C ILE A 163 -0.91 9.28 -2.07
N GLY A 164 -2.20 9.40 -2.42
CA GLY A 164 -2.65 9.50 -3.81
C GLY A 164 -2.02 10.67 -4.55
N ASP A 165 -2.02 11.86 -3.95
CA ASP A 165 -1.43 13.08 -4.52
C ASP A 165 0.09 12.99 -4.67
N GLN A 166 0.76 12.31 -3.74
CA GLN A 166 2.21 12.06 -3.80
C GLN A 166 2.55 11.05 -4.89
N LEU A 167 1.82 9.93 -4.98
CA LEU A 167 2.02 8.90 -5.99
C LEU A 167 1.67 9.38 -7.41
N ALA A 168 0.76 10.35 -7.57
CA ALA A 168 0.50 10.96 -8.87
C ALA A 168 1.75 11.59 -9.50
N ARG A 169 2.76 11.95 -8.69
CA ARG A 169 4.06 12.47 -9.14
C ARG A 169 5.06 11.36 -9.48
N TYR A 170 4.77 10.12 -9.10
CA TYR A 170 5.62 8.95 -9.31
C TYR A 170 4.92 7.96 -10.25
N GLY A 171 5.21 8.07 -11.55
CA GLY A 171 4.72 7.13 -12.56
C GLY A 171 5.12 7.57 -13.97
N PRO A 172 5.13 6.66 -14.96
CA PRO A 172 5.33 7.04 -16.34
C PRO A 172 4.26 8.05 -16.76
N ALA A 173 4.68 9.14 -17.42
CA ALA A 173 3.77 10.17 -17.89
C ALA A 173 2.66 9.54 -18.74
N ARG A 174 1.41 9.92 -18.47
CA ARG A 174 0.25 9.47 -19.25
C ARG A 174 0.52 9.83 -20.72
N PRO A 175 0.51 8.86 -21.66
CA PRO A 175 0.72 9.20 -23.06
C PRO A 175 -0.34 10.20 -23.48
N SER A 176 0.09 11.27 -24.17
CA SER A 176 -0.78 12.31 -24.69
C SER A 176 -1.88 11.65 -25.52
N CYS A 177 -3.13 11.87 -25.13
CA CYS A 177 -4.28 11.42 -25.91
C CYS A 177 -4.24 12.18 -27.24
N GLY A 178 -3.75 11.53 -28.29
CA GLY A 178 -3.81 12.08 -29.64
C GLY A 178 -5.27 12.11 -30.06
N CYS A 179 -5.86 13.29 -30.11
CA CYS A 179 -7.14 13.49 -30.79
C CYS A 179 -6.97 13.06 -32.25
N LEU A 180 -7.64 11.97 -32.65
CA LEU A 180 -7.88 11.70 -34.06
C LEU A 180 -8.71 12.85 -34.61
N HIS A 181 -8.17 13.50 -35.63
CA HIS A 181 -8.86 14.47 -36.49
C HIS A 181 -9.87 13.74 -37.39
#